data_AF-A0A7Z8JXJ9-F1
#
_entry.id   AF-A0A7Z8JXJ9-F1
#
_cell.length_a   1.000
_cell.length_b   1.000
_cell.length_c   1.000
_cell.angle_alpha   90.00
_cell.angle_beta   90.00
_cell.angle_gamma   90.00
#
_symmetry.space_group_name_H-M   'P 1'
#
loop_
_entity.id
_entity.type
_entity.pdbx_description
1 polymer ?
#
loop_
_entity_poly.entity_id
_entity_poly.type
_entity_poly.pdbx_seq_one_letter_code
_entity_poly.pdbx_strand_id
1 'polypeptide(L)'
;MAIFELDGGQGTLVQPMRPRADAFEADSSALVTEHVSDLLGEQVLTVREGAGGGPHLLALDAGSRPVVVEVVQLLDEAGLVRALRHAGGAARLSRAELARMYRGGPEAFEADLAVFRDRAPVLQSQRPVPPGARLVVVCAEVADDVLDAVEHVTAGGGVEVLRLGVTHGPGGRRYVDVSPLRATPGQRRAVEPGPRTGAVPVTAGRTAASGSQRGVAATDPTPVVREGDEHHRHAAPTPEPRPAPRTDETTLIPPVVDDVPAPRDGDAGDPLPELEALAAAERRDLELVWHRVRRNQRLVATLRVDGLIELADGSVHADPSSAATAAADLERPADGWRVWRFGEDGPTLGEAVGA
;
A
#
# COMPACT_ATOMS: atom_id res chain seq x y z
N MET A 1 13.53 3.53 6.49
CA MET A 1 14.83 4.07 5.99
C MET A 1 15.98 3.24 6.52
N ALA A 2 17.19 3.34 5.93
CA ALA A 2 18.39 2.74 6.49
C ALA A 2 19.16 3.80 7.30
N ILE A 3 19.50 3.49 8.55
CA ILE A 3 20.30 4.36 9.43
C ILE A 3 21.67 3.71 9.55
N PHE A 4 22.75 4.46 9.32
CA PHE A 4 24.11 3.96 9.46
C PHE A 4 24.87 4.77 10.51
N GLU A 5 25.56 4.08 11.42
CA GLU A 5 26.55 4.67 12.30
C GLU A 5 27.90 4.65 11.58
N LEU A 6 28.54 5.82 11.43
CA LEU A 6 29.82 5.97 10.75
C LEU A 6 30.91 6.18 11.79
N ASP A 7 31.63 5.12 12.15
CA ASP A 7 32.75 5.16 13.09
C ASP A 7 34.04 4.73 12.40
N GLY A 8 35.08 5.56 12.50
CA GLY A 8 36.43 5.23 12.00
C GLY A 8 36.51 4.90 10.50
N GLY A 9 35.54 5.36 9.69
CA GLY A 9 35.47 5.07 8.26
C GLY A 9 34.77 3.74 7.91
N GLN A 10 34.11 3.08 8.87
CA GLN A 10 33.23 1.95 8.63
C GLN A 10 31.77 2.32 8.92
N GLY A 11 30.87 1.97 8.01
CA GLY A 11 29.43 2.19 8.19
C GLY A 11 28.74 0.93 8.72
N THR A 12 28.18 0.99 9.92
CA THR A 12 27.40 -0.09 10.52
C THR A 12 25.92 0.22 10.40
N LEU A 13 25.13 -0.70 9.85
CA LEU A 13 23.67 -0.54 9.78
C LEU A 13 23.09 -0.60 11.19
N VAL A 14 22.44 0.48 11.62
CA VAL A 14 21.66 0.54 12.84
C VAL A 14 20.26 0.03 12.53
N GLN A 15 19.91 -1.13 13.08
CA GLN A 15 18.53 -1.59 13.06
C GLN A 15 17.78 -0.93 14.24
N PRO A 16 16.75 -0.10 13.99
CA PRO A 16 15.96 0.43 15.09
C PRO A 16 15.34 -0.72 15.87
N MET A 17 15.17 -0.59 17.17
CA MET A 17 14.54 -1.57 18.07
C MET A 17 13.02 -1.40 18.10
N ARG A 18 12.26 -2.40 18.56
CA ARG A 18 10.85 -2.22 18.89
C ARG A 18 10.74 -1.31 20.11
N PRO A 19 9.88 -0.29 20.11
CA PRO A 19 9.58 0.48 21.31
C PRO A 19 9.02 -0.44 22.40
N ARG A 20 9.29 -0.09 23.66
CA ARG A 20 8.69 -0.78 24.81
C ARG A 20 7.20 -0.53 24.87
N ALA A 21 6.44 -1.47 25.41
CA ALA A 21 4.98 -1.39 25.51
C ALA A 21 4.49 -0.14 26.24
N ASP A 22 5.13 0.18 27.36
CA ASP A 22 4.82 1.31 28.22
C ASP A 22 5.28 2.66 27.66
N ALA A 23 6.23 2.67 26.71
CA ALA A 23 6.66 3.88 26.01
C ALA A 23 5.84 4.14 24.73
N PHE A 24 5.38 3.07 24.08
CA PHE A 24 4.75 3.13 22.77
C PHE A 24 3.55 4.08 22.73
N GLU A 25 2.65 4.00 23.71
CA GLU A 25 1.44 4.84 23.73
C GLU A 25 1.78 6.33 23.84
N ALA A 26 2.70 6.69 24.74
CA ALA A 26 3.14 8.07 24.92
C ALA A 26 3.87 8.59 23.66
N ASP A 27 4.80 7.80 23.11
CA ASP A 27 5.57 8.16 21.92
C ASP A 27 4.67 8.36 20.70
N SER A 28 3.77 7.41 20.45
CA SER A 28 2.85 7.45 19.32
C SER A 28 1.83 8.58 19.45
N SER A 29 1.30 8.83 20.65
CA SER A 29 0.38 9.95 20.89
C SER A 29 1.08 11.30 20.67
N ALA A 30 2.30 11.48 21.18
CA ALA A 30 3.07 12.71 20.95
C ALA A 30 3.34 12.92 19.46
N LEU A 31 3.77 11.88 18.74
CA LEU A 31 3.98 11.96 17.29
C LEU A 31 2.71 12.33 16.53
N VAL A 32 1.56 11.73 16.86
CA VAL A 32 0.31 12.05 16.16
C VAL A 32 -0.21 13.44 16.54
N THR A 33 -0.10 13.87 17.79
CA THR A 33 -0.60 15.20 18.19
C THR A 33 0.30 16.34 17.71
N GLU A 34 1.63 16.17 17.76
CA GLU A 34 2.57 17.26 17.50
C GLU A 34 3.13 17.23 16.06
N HIS A 35 3.16 16.07 15.42
CA HIS A 35 3.89 15.84 14.16
C HIS A 35 3.07 15.10 13.10
N VAL A 36 1.73 15.19 13.13
CA VAL A 36 0.86 14.48 12.17
C VAL A 36 1.21 14.76 10.71
N SER A 37 1.50 16.02 10.34
CA SER A 37 1.77 16.34 8.94
C SER A 37 3.06 15.70 8.45
N ASP A 38 4.10 15.70 9.28
CA ASP A 38 5.39 15.06 8.97
C ASP A 38 5.22 13.53 8.91
N LEU A 39 4.42 12.97 9.81
CA LEU A 39 4.08 11.55 9.86
C LEU A 39 3.35 11.08 8.59
N LEU A 40 2.40 11.89 8.11
CA LEU A 40 1.56 11.57 6.94
C LEU A 40 2.20 11.95 5.60
N GLY A 41 3.25 12.77 5.63
CA GLY A 41 3.89 13.35 4.44
C GLY A 41 3.05 14.45 3.77
N GLU A 42 2.00 14.93 4.42
CA GLU A 42 1.09 15.95 3.90
C GLU A 42 0.42 16.75 5.02
N GLN A 43 0.00 17.96 4.70
CA GLN A 43 -0.75 18.80 5.64
C GLN A 43 -2.16 18.23 5.84
N VAL A 44 -2.63 18.17 7.09
CA VAL A 44 -3.99 17.77 7.43
C VAL A 44 -4.65 18.74 8.41
N LEU A 45 -5.97 18.85 8.33
CA LEU A 45 -6.80 19.53 9.31
C LEU A 45 -7.35 18.52 10.32
N THR A 46 -6.83 18.52 11.54
CA THR A 46 -7.31 17.65 12.63
C THR A 46 -8.76 17.97 12.98
N VAL A 47 -9.65 16.99 12.87
CA VAL A 47 -11.07 17.13 13.25
C VAL A 47 -11.27 16.74 14.70
N ARG A 48 -10.75 15.58 15.09
CA ARG A 48 -10.91 15.03 16.44
C ARG A 48 -9.73 14.14 16.80
N GLU A 49 -9.24 14.29 18.02
CA GLU A 49 -8.23 13.44 18.65
C GLU A 49 -8.87 12.55 19.72
N GLY A 50 -8.26 11.40 19.98
CA GLY A 50 -8.52 10.57 21.16
C GLY A 50 -9.28 9.27 20.87
N ALA A 51 -8.88 8.23 21.60
CA ALA A 51 -9.34 6.83 21.46
C ALA A 51 -10.70 6.53 22.11
N GLY A 52 -11.54 7.55 22.36
CA GLY A 52 -12.87 7.38 22.94
C GLY A 52 -13.84 6.68 21.98
N GLY A 53 -13.73 5.36 21.85
CA GLY A 53 -14.57 4.53 20.98
C GLY A 53 -14.42 4.75 19.47
N GLY A 54 -13.62 5.73 19.05
CA GLY A 54 -13.28 6.01 17.65
C GLY A 54 -11.77 5.95 17.41
N PRO A 55 -11.30 6.34 16.22
CA PRO A 55 -9.87 6.31 15.91
C PRO A 55 -9.07 7.29 16.74
N HIS A 56 -7.77 7.01 16.86
CA HIS A 56 -6.81 7.84 17.60
C HIS A 56 -6.78 9.28 17.05
N LEU A 57 -6.85 9.43 15.72
CA LEU A 57 -7.05 10.71 15.06
C LEU A 57 -8.01 10.56 13.88
N LEU A 58 -8.90 11.55 13.74
CA LEU A 58 -9.68 11.82 12.54
C LEU A 58 -9.30 13.22 12.04
N ALA A 59 -8.87 13.33 10.80
CA ALA A 59 -8.45 14.56 10.15
C ALA A 59 -9.01 14.68 8.72
N LEU A 60 -8.74 15.78 8.03
CA LEU A 60 -9.05 16.00 6.61
C LEU A 60 -7.79 16.36 5.83
N ASP A 61 -7.59 15.74 4.68
CA ASP A 61 -6.56 16.15 3.72
C ASP A 61 -6.98 17.43 2.95
N ALA A 62 -6.08 17.95 2.12
CA ALA A 62 -6.34 19.11 1.25
C ALA A 62 -7.58 18.93 0.34
N GLY A 63 -7.84 17.69 -0.10
CA GLY A 63 -9.03 17.31 -0.86
C GLY A 63 -10.30 17.18 -0.01
N SER A 64 -10.22 17.46 1.29
CA SER A 64 -11.29 17.28 2.28
C SER A 64 -11.77 15.84 2.42
N ARG A 65 -10.89 14.89 2.11
CA ARG A 65 -11.12 13.48 2.39
C ARG A 65 -10.76 13.18 3.85
N PRO A 66 -11.55 12.34 4.54
CA PRO A 66 -11.19 11.91 5.87
C PRO A 66 -9.88 11.12 5.88
N VAL A 67 -8.98 11.49 6.78
CA VAL A 67 -7.78 10.72 7.12
C VAL A 67 -7.96 10.16 8.53
N VAL A 68 -7.83 8.85 8.66
CA VAL A 68 -7.97 8.12 9.91
C VAL A 68 -6.62 7.58 10.32
N VAL A 69 -6.16 7.93 11.53
CA VAL A 69 -4.97 7.33 12.11
C VAL A 69 -5.35 6.41 13.25
N GLU A 70 -4.87 5.18 13.17
CA GLU A 70 -4.95 4.17 14.20
C GLU A 70 -3.59 3.93 14.84
N VAL A 71 -3.60 3.70 16.15
CA VAL A 71 -2.39 3.44 16.91
C VAL A 71 -2.58 2.13 17.67
N VAL A 72 -1.73 1.14 17.38
CA VAL A 72 -1.76 -0.18 18.02
C VAL A 72 -0.37 -0.69 18.28
N GLN A 73 -0.11 -1.21 19.48
CA GLN A 73 1.22 -1.73 19.77
C GLN A 73 1.55 -2.95 18.88
N LEU A 74 0.64 -3.93 18.87
CA LEU A 74 0.68 -5.11 18.00
C LEU A 74 -0.54 -5.03 17.07
N LEU A 75 -0.31 -5.00 15.76
CA LEU A 75 -1.37 -5.12 14.77
C LEU A 75 -1.71 -6.59 14.56
N ASP A 76 -2.83 -7.02 15.15
CA ASP A 76 -3.44 -8.34 15.00
C ASP A 76 -4.74 -8.26 14.17
N GLU A 77 -5.46 -9.39 14.03
CA GLU A 77 -6.69 -9.45 13.23
C GLU A 77 -7.76 -8.49 13.75
N ALA A 78 -7.97 -8.47 15.06
CA ALA A 78 -8.95 -7.59 15.70
C ALA A 78 -8.59 -6.10 15.50
N GLY A 79 -7.31 -5.76 15.62
CA GLY A 79 -6.78 -4.43 15.37
C GLY A 79 -6.98 -3.98 13.92
N LEU A 80 -6.69 -4.85 12.95
CA LEU A 80 -6.88 -4.56 11.52
C LEU A 80 -8.36 -4.35 11.18
N VAL A 81 -9.25 -5.22 11.65
CA VAL A 81 -10.70 -5.10 11.44
C VAL A 81 -11.25 -3.83 12.08
N ARG A 82 -10.80 -3.49 13.29
CA ARG A 82 -11.18 -2.24 13.97
C ARG A 82 -10.74 -1.01 13.18
N ALA A 83 -9.51 -1.01 12.68
CA ALA A 83 -8.97 0.09 11.87
C ALA A 83 -9.78 0.30 10.58
N LEU A 84 -10.07 -0.77 9.85
CA LEU A 84 -10.90 -0.74 8.64
C LEU A 84 -12.33 -0.26 8.93
N ARG A 85 -12.91 -0.68 10.06
CA ARG A 85 -14.23 -0.22 10.51
C ARG A 85 -14.25 1.28 10.76
N HIS A 86 -13.22 1.83 11.41
CA HIS A 86 -13.11 3.27 11.65
C HIS A 86 -12.92 4.04 10.35
N ALA A 87 -12.09 3.55 9.41
CA ALA A 87 -11.94 4.14 8.08
C ALA A 87 -13.26 4.14 7.31
N GLY A 88 -13.96 3.00 7.25
CA GLY A 88 -15.26 2.89 6.59
C GLY A 88 -16.33 3.77 7.25
N GLY A 89 -16.30 3.92 8.57
CA GLY A 89 -17.15 4.86 9.32
C GLY A 89 -16.87 6.31 8.95
N ALA A 90 -15.61 6.71 8.94
CA ALA A 90 -15.17 8.06 8.57
C ALA A 90 -15.55 8.42 7.13
N ALA A 91 -15.41 7.47 6.20
CA ALA A 91 -15.77 7.66 4.78
C ALA A 91 -17.26 7.99 4.55
N ARG A 92 -18.13 7.70 5.52
CA ARG A 92 -19.57 8.00 5.46
C ARG A 92 -19.96 9.29 6.18
N LEU A 93 -19.04 9.93 6.89
CA LEU A 93 -19.33 11.17 7.61
C LEU A 93 -19.58 12.30 6.61
N SER A 94 -20.72 12.94 6.77
CA SER A 94 -21.03 14.19 6.09
C SER A 94 -20.18 15.33 6.63
N ARG A 95 -20.04 16.39 5.82
CA ARG A 95 -19.41 17.64 6.22
C ARG A 95 -19.98 18.20 7.53
N ALA A 96 -21.31 18.14 7.70
CA ALA A 96 -22.00 18.64 8.90
C ALA A 96 -21.70 17.78 10.14
N GLU A 97 -21.53 16.47 9.99
CA GLU A 97 -21.12 15.59 11.09
C GLU A 97 -19.67 15.85 11.50
N LEU A 98 -18.76 16.03 10.53
CA LEU A 98 -17.37 16.43 10.81
C LEU A 98 -17.32 17.77 11.55
N ALA A 99 -18.11 18.76 11.12
CA ALA A 99 -18.22 20.06 11.77
C ALA A 99 -18.71 19.96 13.23
N ARG A 100 -19.64 19.05 13.52
CA ARG A 100 -20.13 18.77 14.88
C ARG A 100 -19.08 18.10 15.77
N MET A 101 -18.20 17.29 15.18
CA MET A 101 -17.13 16.60 15.89
C MET A 101 -15.92 17.49 16.18
N TYR A 102 -15.79 18.61 15.46
CA TYR A 102 -14.68 19.54 15.59
C TYR A 102 -14.65 20.21 16.97
N ARG A 103 -13.48 20.22 17.63
CA ARG A 103 -13.33 20.80 19.00
C ARG A 103 -13.74 22.28 19.07
N GLY A 104 -13.54 23.04 17.99
CA GLY A 104 -13.94 24.45 17.89
C GLY A 104 -15.42 24.67 17.51
N GLY A 105 -16.17 23.60 17.25
CA GLY A 105 -17.56 23.67 16.78
C GLY A 105 -17.71 23.97 15.27
N PRO A 106 -18.95 23.96 14.76
CA PRO A 106 -19.18 23.99 13.32
C PRO A 106 -18.72 25.26 12.59
N GLU A 107 -18.85 26.43 13.22
CA GLU A 107 -18.44 27.71 12.60
C GLU A 107 -16.92 27.81 12.45
N ALA A 108 -16.18 27.46 13.51
CA ALA A 108 -14.71 27.43 13.46
C ALA A 108 -14.21 26.41 12.44
N PHE A 109 -14.87 25.26 12.34
CA PHE A 109 -14.52 24.23 11.36
C PHE A 109 -14.58 24.72 9.91
N GLU A 110 -15.61 25.48 9.55
CA GLU A 110 -15.72 26.01 8.19
C GLU A 110 -14.68 27.10 7.92
N ALA A 111 -14.41 27.98 8.90
CA ALA A 111 -13.35 28.98 8.79
C ALA A 111 -11.95 28.34 8.65
N ASP A 112 -11.63 27.38 9.51
CA ASP A 112 -10.33 26.71 9.53
C ASP A 112 -10.11 25.86 8.28
N LEU A 113 -11.16 25.19 7.77
CA LEU A 113 -11.05 24.47 6.52
C LEU A 113 -10.83 25.41 5.33
N ALA A 114 -11.51 26.56 5.28
CA ALA A 114 -11.29 27.53 4.21
C ALA A 114 -9.82 28.00 4.20
N VAL A 115 -9.27 28.34 5.37
CA VAL A 115 -7.86 28.72 5.53
C VAL A 115 -6.91 27.57 5.15
N PHE A 116 -7.23 26.36 5.58
CA PHE A 116 -6.43 25.17 5.30
C PHE A 116 -6.36 24.87 3.79
N ARG A 117 -7.50 24.93 3.10
CA ARG A 117 -7.56 24.74 1.63
C ARG A 117 -6.78 25.82 0.87
N ASP A 118 -6.86 27.07 1.31
CA ASP A 118 -6.13 28.19 0.70
C ASP A 118 -4.60 28.04 0.83
N ARG A 119 -4.15 27.40 1.91
CA ARG A 119 -2.72 27.13 2.18
C ARG A 119 -2.20 25.82 1.57
N ALA A 120 -3.09 24.94 1.09
CA ALA A 120 -2.68 23.65 0.56
C ALA A 120 -1.99 23.82 -0.80
N PRO A 121 -0.81 23.22 -1.02
CA PRO A 121 -0.15 23.27 -2.31
C PRO A 121 -1.00 22.57 -3.40
N VAL A 122 -1.26 23.30 -4.49
CA VAL A 122 -2.11 22.89 -5.63
C VAL A 122 -1.64 21.59 -6.33
N LEU A 123 -0.42 21.13 -6.05
CA LEU A 123 0.24 20.03 -6.76
C LEU A 123 -0.06 18.63 -6.20
N GLN A 124 -0.56 18.48 -4.96
CA GLN A 124 -0.88 17.16 -4.37
C GLN A 124 -2.21 16.56 -4.88
N SER A 125 -3.00 17.33 -5.63
CA SER A 125 -4.37 16.97 -6.04
C SER A 125 -4.47 16.00 -7.23
N GLN A 126 -3.34 15.62 -7.84
CA GLN A 126 -3.34 14.98 -9.18
C GLN A 126 -3.16 13.46 -9.18
N ARG A 127 -2.93 12.82 -8.03
CA ARG A 127 -2.88 11.35 -7.96
C ARG A 127 -4.31 10.79 -7.96
N PRO A 128 -4.61 9.73 -8.74
CA PRO A 128 -5.88 9.01 -8.59
C PRO A 128 -5.96 8.47 -7.17
N VAL A 129 -6.79 9.09 -6.33
CA VAL A 129 -6.98 8.66 -4.94
C VAL A 129 -8.21 7.76 -4.88
N PRO A 130 -8.08 6.56 -4.29
CA PRO A 130 -9.22 5.68 -4.08
C PRO A 130 -10.36 6.40 -3.36
N PRO A 131 -11.63 6.14 -3.72
CA PRO A 131 -12.76 6.72 -3.01
C PRO A 131 -12.80 6.24 -1.55
N GLY A 132 -13.12 7.13 -0.62
CA GLY A 132 -13.27 6.82 0.81
C GLY A 132 -12.34 7.61 1.71
N ALA A 133 -12.10 7.08 2.90
CA ALA A 133 -11.15 7.63 3.87
C ALA A 133 -9.76 6.99 3.67
N ARG A 134 -8.70 7.78 3.82
CA ARG A 134 -7.33 7.26 3.92
C ARG A 134 -7.13 6.70 5.32
N LEU A 135 -6.66 5.47 5.44
CA LEU A 135 -6.33 4.83 6.71
C LEU A 135 -4.82 4.73 6.88
N VAL A 136 -4.30 5.21 8.01
CA VAL A 136 -2.91 5.03 8.42
C VAL A 136 -2.86 4.31 9.75
N VAL A 137 -2.21 3.16 9.81
CA VAL A 137 -2.04 2.37 11.03
C VAL A 137 -0.60 2.50 11.51
N VAL A 138 -0.40 3.10 12.68
CA VAL A 138 0.90 3.22 13.35
C VAL A 138 1.04 2.08 14.35
N CYS A 139 2.07 1.25 14.18
CA CYS A 139 2.30 0.09 15.05
C CYS A 139 3.77 -0.14 15.42
N ALA A 140 4.03 -0.85 16.52
CA ALA A 140 5.39 -1.31 16.82
C ALA A 140 5.71 -2.61 16.07
N GLU A 141 4.71 -3.47 15.92
CA GLU A 141 4.83 -4.80 15.35
C GLU A 141 3.52 -5.23 14.68
N VAL A 142 3.64 -6.18 13.75
CA VAL A 142 2.51 -6.81 13.05
C VAL A 142 2.57 -8.30 13.39
N ALA A 143 1.45 -8.89 13.76
CA ALA A 143 1.36 -10.31 14.05
C ALA A 143 1.57 -11.13 12.77
N ASP A 144 2.23 -12.28 12.89
CA ASP A 144 2.66 -13.10 11.75
C ASP A 144 1.45 -13.62 10.93
N ASP A 145 0.31 -13.84 11.58
CA ASP A 145 -0.94 -14.37 11.02
C ASP A 145 -1.72 -13.36 10.17
N VAL A 146 -1.45 -12.05 10.30
CA VAL A 146 -2.12 -11.00 9.51
C VAL A 146 -1.24 -10.37 8.45
N LEU A 147 0.00 -10.85 8.26
CA LEU A 147 0.93 -10.26 7.29
C LEU A 147 0.37 -10.24 5.86
N ASP A 148 -0.20 -11.35 5.39
CA ASP A 148 -0.79 -11.46 4.06
C ASP A 148 -1.99 -10.52 3.89
N ALA A 149 -2.81 -10.39 4.95
CA ALA A 149 -3.96 -9.48 4.95
C ALA A 149 -3.50 -8.01 4.90
N VAL A 150 -2.47 -7.65 5.66
CA VAL A 150 -1.88 -6.31 5.66
C VAL A 150 -1.24 -5.98 4.29
N GLU A 151 -0.50 -6.92 3.70
CA GLU A 151 0.05 -6.76 2.36
C GLU A 151 -1.06 -6.55 1.31
N HIS A 152 -2.13 -7.34 1.38
CA HIS A 152 -3.27 -7.22 0.47
C HIS A 152 -3.96 -5.86 0.57
N VAL A 153 -4.27 -5.37 1.78
CA VAL A 153 -5.00 -4.10 1.94
C VAL A 153 -4.13 -2.88 1.62
N THR A 154 -2.82 -2.97 1.83
CA THR A 154 -1.89 -1.86 1.52
C THR A 154 -1.61 -1.73 0.02
N ALA A 155 -1.73 -2.81 -0.75
CA ALA A 155 -1.59 -2.78 -2.21
C ALA A 155 -2.62 -1.88 -2.91
N GLY A 156 -3.79 -1.64 -2.30
CA GLY A 156 -4.87 -0.81 -2.86
C GLY A 156 -4.71 0.70 -2.69
N GLY A 157 -3.66 1.17 -1.99
CA GLY A 157 -3.33 2.60 -1.85
C GLY A 157 -4.20 3.41 -0.88
N GLY A 158 -5.29 2.84 -0.34
CA GLY A 158 -6.14 3.49 0.66
C GLY A 158 -5.73 3.22 2.12
N VAL A 159 -4.85 2.23 2.34
CA VAL A 159 -4.35 1.83 3.66
C VAL A 159 -2.83 1.89 3.66
N GLU A 160 -2.27 2.55 4.67
CA GLU A 160 -0.85 2.59 4.93
C GLU A 160 -0.57 2.06 6.33
N VAL A 161 0.47 1.23 6.48
CA VAL A 161 0.93 0.77 7.80
C VAL A 161 2.31 1.34 8.03
N LEU A 162 2.45 2.13 9.10
CA LEU A 162 3.70 2.71 9.55
C LEU A 162 4.20 1.94 10.77
N ARG A 163 5.46 1.55 10.74
CA ARG A 163 6.13 0.85 11.84
C ARG A 163 7.02 1.82 12.61
N LEU A 164 6.78 1.91 13.92
CA LEU A 164 7.63 2.63 14.86
C LEU A 164 8.82 1.76 15.26
N GLY A 165 10.01 2.36 15.18
CA GLY A 165 11.25 1.83 15.70
C GLY A 165 11.96 2.84 16.60
N VAL A 166 12.89 2.39 17.42
CA VAL A 166 13.65 3.26 18.32
C VAL A 166 15.15 3.05 18.13
N THR A 167 15.88 4.12 17.92
CA THR A 167 17.35 4.11 17.97
C THR A 167 17.82 5.00 19.12
N HIS A 168 18.97 4.66 19.68
CA HIS A 168 19.66 5.52 20.63
C HIS A 168 20.86 6.12 19.92
N GLY A 169 21.10 7.42 20.12
CA GLY A 169 22.29 8.08 19.63
C GLY A 169 23.16 8.64 20.74
N PRO A 170 24.23 9.35 20.36
CA PRO A 170 25.18 9.92 21.29
C PRO A 170 24.51 10.83 22.32
N GLY A 171 25.02 10.77 23.56
CA GLY A 171 24.50 11.57 24.68
C GLY A 171 23.20 11.04 25.29
N GLY A 172 22.83 9.78 25.04
CA GLY A 172 21.62 9.17 25.59
C GLY A 172 20.33 9.66 24.95
N ARG A 173 20.43 10.34 23.79
CA ARG A 173 19.25 10.79 23.03
C ARG A 173 18.57 9.58 22.41
N ARG A 174 17.24 9.56 22.54
CA ARG A 174 16.37 8.53 22.00
C ARG A 174 15.65 9.09 20.78
N TYR A 175 15.70 8.36 19.68
CA TYR A 175 15.10 8.73 18.41
C TYR A 175 14.04 7.71 18.04
N VAL A 176 12.90 8.18 17.55
CA VAL A 176 11.84 7.34 17.00
C VAL A 176 11.95 7.38 15.48
N ASP A 177 12.12 6.21 14.88
CA ASP A 177 12.02 5.98 13.44
C ASP A 177 10.58 5.63 13.10
N VAL A 178 10.04 6.25 12.06
CA VAL A 178 8.76 5.88 11.48
C VAL A 178 8.99 5.50 10.04
N SER A 179 8.68 4.27 9.69
CA SER A 179 8.92 3.76 8.35
C SER A 179 7.70 2.99 7.85
N PRO A 180 7.29 3.15 6.57
CA PRO A 180 6.30 2.29 5.96
C PRO A 180 6.67 0.82 6.15
N LEU A 181 5.67 0.01 6.47
CA LEU A 181 5.83 -1.42 6.60
C LEU A 181 6.26 -1.99 5.25
N ARG A 182 7.49 -2.49 5.20
CA ARG A 182 7.90 -3.42 4.15
C ARG A 182 7.78 -4.81 4.72
N ALA A 183 6.99 -5.67 4.07
CA ALA A 183 6.87 -7.06 4.42
C ALA A 183 8.24 -7.73 4.19
N THR A 184 9.05 -7.81 5.24
CA THR A 184 10.27 -8.62 5.26
C THR A 184 9.99 -9.80 6.21
N PRO A 185 9.74 -11.01 5.69
CA PRO A 185 9.47 -12.17 6.54
C PRO A 185 10.63 -12.47 7.49
N GLY A 186 10.32 -12.78 8.75
CA GLY A 186 11.21 -13.51 9.65
C GLY A 186 12.27 -12.71 10.43
N GLN A 187 12.38 -11.38 10.27
CA GLN A 187 13.34 -10.60 11.07
C GLN A 187 12.68 -9.99 12.33
N ARG A 188 12.69 -10.73 13.43
CA ARG A 188 12.28 -10.20 14.75
C ARG A 188 13.28 -9.16 15.23
N ARG A 189 12.81 -7.94 15.39
CA ARG A 189 13.57 -6.80 15.89
C ARG A 189 13.76 -6.90 17.42
N ALA A 190 14.94 -6.57 17.92
CA ALA A 190 15.17 -6.52 19.37
C ALA A 190 14.20 -5.52 20.03
N VAL A 191 13.77 -5.78 21.26
CA VAL A 191 12.97 -4.83 22.04
C VAL A 191 13.92 -3.84 22.70
N GLU A 192 13.53 -2.57 22.71
CA GLU A 192 14.26 -1.53 23.42
C GLU A 192 14.44 -1.90 24.91
N PRO A 193 15.67 -1.84 25.46
CA PRO A 193 15.91 -2.15 26.86
C PRO A 193 15.23 -1.13 27.77
N GLY A 194 14.60 -1.61 28.84
CA GLY A 194 14.03 -0.74 29.88
C GLY A 194 15.10 0.04 30.64
N PRO A 195 14.72 1.11 31.37
CA PRO A 195 15.63 1.82 32.25
C PRO A 195 16.28 0.83 33.21
N ARG A 196 17.62 0.81 33.26
CA ARG A 196 18.39 -0.01 34.20
C ARG A 196 18.12 0.46 35.62
N THR A 197 17.02 0.02 36.21
CA THR A 197 16.91 -0.07 37.66
C THR A 197 17.90 -1.16 38.07
N GLY A 198 18.88 -0.80 38.91
CA GLY A 198 20.08 -1.60 39.17
C GLY A 198 19.79 -3.10 39.33
N ALA A 199 20.17 -3.88 38.32
CA ALA A 199 20.13 -5.34 38.42
C ALA A 199 21.28 -5.77 39.32
N VAL A 200 20.95 -6.26 40.52
CA VAL A 200 21.86 -7.07 41.33
C VAL A 200 22.22 -8.30 40.49
N PRO A 201 23.51 -8.63 40.28
CA PRO A 201 23.87 -9.81 39.52
C PRO A 201 23.42 -11.06 40.27
N VAL A 202 22.39 -11.74 39.77
CA VAL A 202 22.07 -13.09 40.21
C VAL A 202 23.14 -14.00 39.62
N THR A 203 24.09 -14.37 40.48
CA THR A 203 25.13 -15.35 40.15
C THR A 203 24.44 -16.67 39.84
N ALA A 204 24.60 -17.17 38.61
CA ALA A 204 24.06 -18.45 38.18
C ALA A 204 24.73 -19.59 38.96
N GLY A 205 24.05 -20.06 40.02
CA GLY A 205 24.39 -21.30 40.71
C GLY A 205 23.95 -22.49 39.88
N ARG A 206 24.89 -23.14 39.19
CA ARG A 206 24.71 -24.49 38.62
C ARG A 206 24.36 -25.48 39.72
N THR A 207 23.22 -26.15 39.61
CA THR A 207 23.06 -27.54 40.08
C THR A 207 22.06 -28.28 39.19
N ALA A 208 22.55 -29.34 38.57
CA ALA A 208 21.74 -30.40 37.99
C ALA A 208 21.52 -31.47 39.06
N ALA A 209 20.29 -32.00 39.18
CA ALA A 209 19.98 -33.44 39.30
C ALA A 209 18.51 -33.67 39.70
N SER A 210 17.80 -34.39 38.81
CA SER A 210 16.93 -35.56 39.04
C SER A 210 16.07 -35.67 40.31
N GLY A 211 14.77 -35.91 40.11
CA GLY A 211 13.87 -36.37 41.17
C GLY A 211 12.43 -36.61 40.70
N SER A 212 12.18 -37.78 40.13
CA SER A 212 10.88 -38.36 39.80
C SER A 212 10.02 -38.66 41.04
N GLN A 213 8.69 -38.42 40.96
CA GLN A 213 7.58 -39.32 41.38
C GLN A 213 6.24 -38.53 41.35
N ARG A 214 5.21 -38.88 40.56
CA ARG A 214 4.26 -40.03 40.53
C ARG A 214 2.97 -39.81 41.35
N GLY A 215 1.82 -39.96 40.67
CA GLY A 215 0.44 -40.11 41.17
C GLY A 215 -0.55 -39.80 40.04
N VAL A 216 -1.01 -40.74 39.19
CA VAL A 216 -2.10 -41.74 39.38
C VAL A 216 -3.41 -41.03 39.81
N ALA A 217 -4.54 -41.05 39.10
CA ALA A 217 -5.23 -42.16 38.43
C ALA A 217 -6.19 -41.70 37.30
N ALA A 218 -6.54 -42.68 36.45
CA ALA A 218 -7.52 -42.64 35.37
C ALA A 218 -8.97 -42.89 35.83
N THR A 219 -9.96 -42.51 35.02
CA THR A 219 -11.06 -43.39 34.61
C THR A 219 -11.77 -42.85 33.37
N ASP A 220 -12.20 -43.80 32.55
CA ASP A 220 -12.63 -43.74 31.15
C ASP A 220 -14.21 -43.66 31.08
N PRO A 221 -14.93 -43.95 29.96
CA PRO A 221 -15.83 -42.98 29.32
C PRO A 221 -17.32 -43.41 29.15
N THR A 222 -18.12 -42.46 28.62
CA THR A 222 -19.37 -42.57 27.77
C THR A 222 -20.63 -43.31 28.31
N PRO A 223 -21.84 -43.21 27.66
CA PRO A 223 -22.49 -42.22 26.77
C PRO A 223 -23.98 -41.91 27.17
N VAL A 224 -24.80 -41.31 26.27
CA VAL A 224 -26.30 -41.35 26.06
C VAL A 224 -26.81 -39.91 25.69
N VAL A 225 -27.08 -39.54 24.41
CA VAL A 225 -28.33 -39.74 23.60
C VAL A 225 -29.51 -38.96 24.24
N ARG A 226 -30.28 -38.00 23.64
CA ARG A 226 -30.80 -37.82 22.28
C ARG A 226 -31.53 -36.45 22.11
N GLU A 227 -31.60 -36.03 20.84
CA GLU A 227 -32.70 -35.38 20.07
C GLU A 227 -33.42 -34.09 20.50
N GLY A 228 -33.58 -33.22 19.49
CA GLY A 228 -34.45 -32.04 19.45
C GLY A 228 -34.33 -31.31 18.10
N ASP A 229 -34.72 -31.99 17.02
CA ASP A 229 -34.96 -31.41 15.68
C ASP A 229 -36.25 -30.58 15.70
N GLU A 230 -36.20 -29.29 15.33
CA GLU A 230 -37.36 -28.59 14.77
C GLU A 230 -36.99 -27.71 13.57
N HIS A 231 -37.37 -28.26 12.42
CA HIS A 231 -37.34 -27.71 11.06
C HIS A 231 -38.05 -26.36 10.93
N HIS A 232 -37.31 -25.33 10.54
CA HIS A 232 -37.89 -24.15 9.88
C HIS A 232 -37.67 -24.25 8.36
N ARG A 233 -38.71 -24.73 7.68
CA ARG A 233 -38.88 -24.67 6.23
C ARG A 233 -39.10 -23.22 5.82
N HIS A 234 -38.29 -22.68 4.92
CA HIS A 234 -38.64 -21.52 4.09
C HIS A 234 -38.33 -21.82 2.62
N ALA A 235 -39.24 -21.34 1.78
CA ALA A 235 -39.58 -21.82 0.46
C ALA A 235 -38.55 -21.50 -0.63
N ALA A 236 -38.50 -22.39 -1.62
CA ALA A 236 -37.71 -22.28 -2.84
C ALA A 236 -38.23 -21.18 -3.80
N PRO A 237 -37.35 -20.51 -4.57
CA PRO A 237 -37.77 -19.62 -5.65
C PRO A 237 -38.02 -20.39 -6.97
N THR A 238 -39.09 -19.99 -7.64
CA THR A 238 -39.52 -20.41 -8.99
C THR A 238 -38.52 -19.95 -10.08
N PRO A 239 -38.21 -20.77 -11.10
CA PRO A 239 -37.36 -20.37 -12.21
C PRO A 239 -38.14 -19.64 -13.32
N GLU A 240 -37.59 -18.51 -13.79
CA GLU A 240 -38.06 -17.75 -14.96
C GLU A 240 -37.42 -18.28 -16.26
N PRO A 241 -38.08 -18.19 -17.44
CA PRO A 241 -37.65 -18.91 -18.64
C PRO A 241 -36.63 -18.12 -19.49
N ARG A 242 -35.64 -18.88 -20.00
CA ARG A 242 -34.63 -18.49 -21.00
C ARG A 242 -35.24 -18.39 -22.41
N PRO A 243 -34.91 -17.36 -23.22
CA PRO A 243 -35.13 -17.41 -24.66
C PRO A 243 -33.93 -18.01 -25.42
N ALA A 244 -34.26 -18.75 -26.48
CA ALA A 244 -33.39 -19.55 -27.36
C ALA A 244 -32.70 -18.70 -28.46
N PRO A 245 -31.77 -19.28 -29.25
CA PRO A 245 -30.73 -18.57 -30.01
C PRO A 245 -31.21 -18.09 -31.40
N ARG A 246 -30.52 -17.10 -31.96
CA ARG A 246 -30.59 -16.77 -33.40
C ARG A 246 -29.31 -17.21 -34.10
N THR A 247 -29.52 -17.90 -35.20
CA THR A 247 -28.58 -18.45 -36.18
C THR A 247 -28.21 -17.43 -37.26
N ASP A 248 -27.02 -17.67 -37.83
CA ASP A 248 -26.49 -17.29 -39.17
C ASP A 248 -26.29 -15.78 -39.46
N GLU A 249 -25.25 -15.32 -40.17
CA GLU A 249 -24.54 -15.92 -41.30
C GLU A 249 -23.03 -15.63 -41.31
N THR A 250 -22.28 -16.64 -41.75
CA THR A 250 -20.92 -16.57 -42.28
C THR A 250 -20.92 -15.89 -43.66
N THR A 251 -20.07 -14.88 -43.86
CA THR A 251 -19.56 -14.52 -45.20
C THR A 251 -18.05 -14.69 -45.22
N LEU A 252 -17.59 -15.68 -45.99
CA LEU A 252 -16.20 -15.90 -46.37
C LEU A 252 -15.81 -14.93 -47.49
N ILE A 253 -14.67 -14.24 -47.35
CA ILE A 253 -13.95 -13.58 -48.46
C ILE A 253 -12.52 -14.18 -48.52
N PRO A 254 -11.99 -14.55 -49.71
CA PRO A 254 -10.77 -15.34 -49.90
C PRO A 254 -9.45 -14.53 -49.68
N PRO A 255 -8.28 -15.19 -49.62
CA PRO A 255 -7.03 -14.54 -49.23
C PRO A 255 -6.42 -13.74 -50.39
N VAL A 256 -6.01 -12.52 -50.12
CA VAL A 256 -5.10 -11.74 -50.98
C VAL A 256 -3.77 -11.64 -50.25
N VAL A 257 -2.74 -12.19 -50.90
CA VAL A 257 -1.33 -12.10 -50.51
C VAL A 257 -0.72 -10.79 -51.03
N ASP A 258 -0.02 -10.13 -50.12
CA ASP A 258 1.03 -9.11 -50.22
C ASP A 258 0.92 -8.00 -51.29
N ASP A 259 0.65 -6.80 -50.77
CA ASP A 259 1.50 -5.65 -51.06
C ASP A 259 1.56 -4.85 -49.75
N VAL A 260 2.65 -4.97 -48.97
CA VAL A 260 2.82 -4.25 -47.69
C VAL A 260 3.04 -2.77 -48.02
N PRO A 261 2.07 -1.89 -47.78
CA PRO A 261 2.33 -0.46 -47.85
C PRO A 261 2.99 -0.08 -46.52
N ALA A 262 4.04 0.74 -46.56
CA ALA A 262 4.58 1.36 -45.34
C ALA A 262 3.40 1.91 -44.50
N PRO A 263 3.32 1.58 -43.19
CA PRO A 263 2.20 1.99 -42.35
C PRO A 263 2.08 3.50 -42.39
N ARG A 264 0.92 3.99 -42.81
CA ARG A 264 0.60 5.42 -42.77
C ARG A 264 0.45 5.81 -41.30
N ASP A 265 1.07 6.91 -40.90
CA ASP A 265 1.03 7.50 -39.54
C ASP A 265 -0.40 7.75 -38.97
N GLY A 266 -1.47 7.41 -39.69
CA GLY A 266 -2.84 7.83 -39.41
C GLY A 266 -3.75 6.82 -38.69
N ASP A 267 -3.27 5.64 -38.28
CA ASP A 267 -4.11 4.61 -37.62
C ASP A 267 -3.74 4.35 -36.15
N ALA A 268 -2.69 4.99 -35.63
CA ALA A 268 -2.16 4.72 -34.29
C ALA A 268 -2.99 5.33 -33.14
N GLY A 269 -4.01 6.15 -33.44
CA GLY A 269 -4.75 6.95 -32.46
C GLY A 269 -3.97 8.18 -31.99
N ASP A 270 -4.62 9.03 -31.19
CA ASP A 270 -3.95 10.19 -30.59
C ASP A 270 -2.93 9.72 -29.52
N PRO A 271 -1.69 10.28 -29.50
CA PRO A 271 -0.66 9.89 -28.54
C PRO A 271 -1.09 10.21 -27.10
N LEU A 272 -0.62 9.40 -26.15
CA LEU A 272 -0.84 9.69 -24.74
C LEU A 272 -0.09 10.97 -24.33
N PRO A 273 -0.72 11.90 -23.59
CA PRO A 273 -0.10 13.19 -23.22
C PRO A 273 1.25 13.04 -22.51
N GLU A 274 1.42 11.95 -21.75
CA GLU A 274 2.66 11.66 -21.03
C GLU A 274 3.81 11.30 -21.99
N LEU A 275 3.53 10.56 -23.07
CA LEU A 275 4.53 10.24 -24.10
C LEU A 275 4.85 11.46 -24.96
N GLU A 276 3.84 12.26 -25.29
CA GLU A 276 4.02 13.52 -26.03
C GLU A 276 4.89 14.50 -25.23
N ALA A 277 4.65 14.65 -23.93
CA ALA A 277 5.48 15.48 -23.05
C ALA A 277 6.93 14.98 -22.98
N LEU A 278 7.13 13.66 -22.95
CA LEU A 278 8.45 13.03 -22.89
C LEU A 278 9.23 13.20 -24.21
N ALA A 279 8.55 13.02 -25.34
CA ALA A 279 9.10 13.28 -26.67
C ALA A 279 9.41 14.77 -26.88
N ALA A 280 8.52 15.66 -26.42
CA ALA A 280 8.68 17.11 -26.51
C ALA A 280 9.83 17.64 -25.64
N ALA A 281 10.12 17.00 -24.50
CA ALA A 281 11.25 17.38 -23.65
C ALA A 281 12.60 17.14 -24.35
N GLU A 282 12.75 16.02 -25.06
CA GLU A 282 14.00 15.61 -25.69
C GLU A 282 14.16 16.10 -27.15
N ARG A 283 13.06 16.39 -27.84
CA ARG A 283 13.01 16.91 -29.24
C ARG A 283 13.80 16.07 -30.25
N ARG A 284 13.85 14.76 -30.03
CA ARG A 284 14.44 13.76 -30.92
C ARG A 284 13.78 12.41 -30.68
N ASP A 285 13.92 11.50 -31.63
CA ASP A 285 13.49 10.13 -31.44
C ASP A 285 14.35 9.43 -30.38
N LEU A 286 13.70 8.67 -29.51
CA LEU A 286 14.34 8.00 -28.37
C LEU A 286 14.24 6.48 -28.51
N GLU A 287 15.36 5.78 -28.34
CA GLU A 287 15.37 4.31 -28.35
C GLU A 287 14.79 3.78 -27.04
N LEU A 288 13.76 2.94 -27.18
CA LEU A 288 13.17 2.15 -26.12
C LEU A 288 13.62 0.70 -26.24
N VAL A 289 14.10 0.14 -25.14
CA VAL A 289 14.58 -1.25 -25.06
C VAL A 289 13.81 -2.01 -24.00
N TRP A 290 13.43 -3.24 -24.31
CA TRP A 290 12.92 -4.20 -23.34
C TRP A 290 13.73 -5.50 -23.38
N HIS A 291 14.38 -5.81 -22.25
CA HIS A 291 15.14 -7.05 -22.08
C HIS A 291 14.32 -8.14 -21.36
N ARG A 292 14.03 -9.23 -22.07
CA ARG A 292 13.29 -10.40 -21.54
C ARG A 292 14.27 -11.49 -21.16
N VAL A 293 14.87 -11.36 -19.97
CA VAL A 293 15.94 -12.24 -19.44
C VAL A 293 15.62 -13.73 -19.58
N ARG A 294 14.39 -14.16 -19.24
CA ARG A 294 14.00 -15.58 -19.29
C ARG A 294 13.99 -16.18 -20.71
N ARG A 295 13.83 -15.35 -21.74
CA ARG A 295 13.81 -15.76 -23.15
C ARG A 295 15.06 -15.29 -23.92
N ASN A 296 16.00 -14.64 -23.23
CA ASN A 296 17.17 -14.02 -23.84
C ASN A 296 16.82 -13.16 -25.07
N GLN A 297 15.72 -12.40 -24.98
CA GLN A 297 15.18 -11.60 -26.09
C GLN A 297 15.33 -10.12 -25.75
N ARG A 298 15.84 -9.35 -26.72
CA ARG A 298 15.91 -7.89 -26.68
C ARG A 298 14.92 -7.34 -27.71
N LEU A 299 13.95 -6.57 -27.25
CA LEU A 299 13.00 -5.88 -28.12
C LEU A 299 13.34 -4.40 -28.13
N VAL A 300 13.27 -3.78 -29.31
CA VAL A 300 13.61 -2.39 -29.54
C VAL A 300 12.43 -1.70 -30.19
N ALA A 301 12.14 -0.50 -29.72
CA ALA A 301 11.15 0.40 -30.29
C ALA A 301 11.71 1.84 -30.29
N THR A 302 11.08 2.72 -31.05
CA THR A 302 11.45 4.12 -31.15
C THR A 302 10.27 4.96 -30.66
N LEU A 303 10.47 5.75 -29.61
CA LEU A 303 9.54 6.82 -29.26
C LEU A 303 9.83 8.00 -30.17
N ARG A 304 8.91 8.29 -31.08
CA ARG A 304 9.01 9.38 -32.05
C ARG A 304 8.78 10.73 -31.40
N VAL A 305 9.26 11.79 -32.06
CA VAL A 305 9.02 13.19 -31.63
C VAL A 305 7.54 13.58 -31.50
N ASP A 306 6.63 12.86 -32.16
CA ASP A 306 5.17 13.06 -32.09
C ASP A 306 4.50 12.30 -30.92
N GLY A 307 5.28 11.60 -30.09
CA GLY A 307 4.77 10.86 -28.93
C GLY A 307 4.25 9.46 -29.24
N LEU A 308 4.36 8.99 -30.49
CA LEU A 308 4.00 7.63 -30.87
C LEU A 308 5.18 6.66 -30.75
N ILE A 309 4.88 5.39 -30.47
CA ILE A 309 5.90 4.34 -30.38
C ILE A 309 5.88 3.52 -31.66
N GLU A 310 7.00 3.54 -32.38
CA GLU A 310 7.23 2.74 -33.58
C GLU A 310 8.05 1.50 -33.25
N LEU A 311 7.55 0.32 -33.61
CA LEU A 311 8.23 -0.96 -33.43
C LEU A 311 9.14 -1.28 -34.62
N ALA A 312 10.05 -2.24 -34.45
CA ALA A 312 10.97 -2.66 -35.50
C ALA A 312 10.28 -3.26 -36.76
N ASP A 313 9.02 -3.68 -36.64
CA ASP A 313 8.19 -4.14 -37.77
C ASP A 313 7.48 -2.99 -38.51
N GLY A 314 7.71 -1.73 -38.08
CA GLY A 314 7.11 -0.52 -38.63
C GLY A 314 5.72 -0.20 -38.07
N SER A 315 5.17 -1.03 -37.19
CA SER A 315 3.88 -0.74 -36.56
C SER A 315 3.99 0.40 -35.55
N VAL A 316 3.00 1.29 -35.55
CA VAL A 316 2.97 2.50 -34.72
C VAL A 316 1.83 2.41 -33.72
N HIS A 317 2.11 2.73 -32.46
CA HIS A 317 1.19 2.56 -31.33
C HIS A 317 1.17 3.81 -30.45
N ALA A 318 -0.02 4.28 -30.07
CA ALA A 318 -0.17 5.34 -29.08
C ALA A 318 -0.05 4.86 -27.61
N ASP A 319 -0.36 3.60 -27.33
CA ASP A 319 -0.27 3.00 -25.99
C ASP A 319 1.00 2.13 -25.85
N PRO A 320 1.89 2.41 -24.88
CA PRO A 320 3.06 1.58 -24.58
C PRO A 320 2.75 0.11 -24.33
N SER A 321 1.61 -0.19 -23.71
CA SER A 321 1.18 -1.55 -23.38
C SER A 321 0.76 -2.32 -24.63
N SER A 322 0.10 -1.65 -25.57
CA SER A 322 -0.17 -2.20 -26.90
C SER A 322 1.14 -2.49 -27.64
N ALA A 323 2.06 -1.51 -27.67
CA ALA A 323 3.37 -1.64 -28.30
C ALA A 323 4.18 -2.81 -27.70
N ALA A 324 4.20 -2.95 -26.36
CA ALA A 324 4.89 -4.04 -25.68
C ALA A 324 4.28 -5.41 -26.03
N THR A 325 2.96 -5.50 -26.00
CA THR A 325 2.22 -6.74 -26.28
C THR A 325 2.44 -7.20 -27.72
N ALA A 326 2.41 -6.26 -28.67
CA ALA A 326 2.70 -6.52 -30.08
C ALA A 326 4.17 -6.91 -30.31
N ALA A 327 5.13 -6.15 -29.77
CA ALA A 327 6.56 -6.42 -29.95
C ALA A 327 6.99 -7.79 -29.42
N ALA A 328 6.34 -8.25 -28.36
CA ALA A 328 6.65 -9.50 -27.69
C ALA A 328 5.76 -10.69 -28.11
N ASP A 329 4.85 -10.46 -29.07
CA ASP A 329 3.81 -11.38 -29.56
C ASP A 329 3.11 -12.12 -28.40
N LEU A 330 2.47 -11.35 -27.52
CA LEU A 330 1.86 -11.89 -26.30
C LEU A 330 0.35 -12.01 -26.40
N GLU A 331 -0.15 -13.18 -26.03
CA GLU A 331 -1.60 -13.42 -25.86
C GLU A 331 -2.21 -12.63 -24.69
N ARG A 332 -1.39 -12.21 -23.72
CA ARG A 332 -1.81 -11.41 -22.57
C ARG A 332 -1.16 -10.03 -22.63
N PRO A 333 -1.90 -8.96 -22.30
CA PRO A 333 -1.37 -7.61 -22.32
C PRO A 333 -0.20 -7.48 -21.35
N ALA A 334 0.90 -6.94 -21.85
CA ALA A 334 2.05 -6.53 -21.06
C ALA A 334 1.87 -5.08 -20.61
N ASP A 335 2.36 -4.77 -19.41
CA ASP A 335 2.43 -3.40 -18.91
C ASP A 335 3.62 -2.68 -19.56
N GLY A 336 3.33 -1.93 -20.62
CA GLY A 336 4.33 -1.23 -21.44
C GLY A 336 5.15 -0.22 -20.67
N TRP A 337 4.55 0.43 -19.67
CA TRP A 337 5.19 1.46 -18.86
C TRP A 337 6.34 0.91 -18.03
N ARG A 338 6.24 -0.35 -17.60
CA ARG A 338 7.24 -0.99 -16.73
C ARG A 338 8.33 -1.73 -17.48
N VAL A 339 8.11 -2.06 -18.75
CA VAL A 339 9.00 -2.94 -19.51
C VAL A 339 9.88 -2.19 -20.50
N TRP A 340 9.37 -1.11 -21.11
CA TRP A 340 10.15 -0.25 -21.99
C TRP A 340 11.05 0.67 -21.18
N ARG A 341 12.34 0.70 -21.54
CA ARG A 341 13.39 1.53 -20.92
C ARG A 341 14.09 2.40 -21.93
N PHE A 342 14.58 3.56 -21.52
CA PHE A 342 15.43 4.39 -22.37
C PHE A 342 16.83 3.80 -22.51
N GLY A 343 17.16 3.27 -23.70
CA GLY A 343 18.39 2.51 -23.91
C GLY A 343 18.50 1.26 -23.00
N GLU A 344 19.71 0.70 -22.86
CA GLU A 344 19.95 -0.54 -22.09
C GLU A 344 19.73 -0.37 -20.58
N ASP A 345 20.25 0.69 -19.99
CA ASP A 345 20.32 0.87 -18.53
C ASP A 345 19.47 2.04 -18.01
N GLY A 346 18.84 2.83 -18.89
CA GLY A 346 18.06 4.01 -18.51
C GLY A 346 16.72 3.66 -17.85
N PRO A 347 16.02 4.66 -17.29
CA PRO A 347 14.76 4.44 -16.58
C PRO A 347 13.68 3.84 -17.49
N THR A 348 12.72 3.15 -16.88
CA THR A 348 11.49 2.74 -17.58
C THR A 348 10.65 3.94 -18.00
N LEU A 349 9.75 3.78 -18.97
CA LEU A 349 8.77 4.82 -19.32
C LEU A 349 7.98 5.28 -18.08
N GLY A 350 7.53 4.33 -17.24
CA GLY A 350 6.82 4.61 -16.00
C GLY A 350 7.65 5.43 -15.01
N GLU A 351 8.92 5.07 -14.81
CA GLU A 351 9.84 5.84 -13.96
C GLU A 351 10.09 7.26 -14.51
N ALA A 352 10.16 7.43 -15.83
CA ALA A 352 10.39 8.72 -16.46
C ALA A 352 9.19 9.69 -16.32
N VAL A 353 7.97 9.16 -16.26
CA VAL A 353 6.74 9.94 -16.08
C VAL A 353 6.21 9.96 -14.63
N GLY A 354 6.84 9.19 -13.73
CA GLY A 354 6.47 9.09 -12.31
C GLY A 354 5.26 8.20 -12.01
N ALA A 355 4.95 7.23 -12.88
CA ALA A 355 3.83 6.29 -12.78
C ALA A 355 4.09 5.08 -11.88
#